data_AF-A0A661ND90-F1
#
_entry.id   AF-A0A661ND90-F1
#
_cell.length_a   1.000
_cell.length_b   1.000
_cell.length_c   1.000
_cell.angle_alpha   90.00
_cell.angle_beta   90.00
_cell.angle_gamma   90.00
#
_symmetry.space_group_name_H-M   'P 1'
#
loop_
_entity.id
_entity.type
_entity.pdbx_description
1 polymer ?
#
loop_
_entity_poly.entity_id
_entity_poly.type
_entity_poly.pdbx_seq_one_letter_code
_entity_poly.pdbx_strand_id
1 'polypeptide(L)'
;MERANTLLLAGLVGLASLVAAGCKEHIGDACANSTDCSVTGERQCDLAQPGGYCTVFSCDADTCPEGACVEWRFIPSRTAETWCMKTCSNAGDCGRIEYSCVLPNDITTTGEFDPNLPADERVARIIDLDSSRAESRICVALTPGSAQPDALTQPAGFDGGL
;
A
#
# COMPACT_ATOMS: atom_id res chain seq x y z
N MET A 1 46.37 12.18 -60.46
CA MET A 1 45.53 10.96 -60.40
C MET A 1 45.68 10.41 -58.98
N GLU A 2 44.85 10.86 -58.02
CA GLU A 2 43.60 10.20 -57.53
C GLU A 2 43.90 9.34 -56.28
N ARG A 3 43.27 9.39 -55.09
CA ARG A 3 42.12 10.06 -54.43
C ARG A 3 42.42 10.10 -52.91
N ALA A 4 42.32 11.25 -52.25
CA ALA A 4 41.23 11.67 -51.36
C ALA A 4 41.08 10.91 -50.02
N ASN A 5 41.52 11.60 -48.98
CA ASN A 5 41.21 11.52 -47.55
C ASN A 5 39.70 11.41 -47.24
N THR A 6 39.23 10.28 -46.67
CA THR A 6 38.02 10.20 -45.81
C THR A 6 37.84 8.78 -45.27
N LEU A 7 38.37 8.48 -44.08
CA LEU A 7 37.81 7.48 -43.16
C LEU A 7 38.05 7.93 -41.70
N LEU A 8 37.57 9.14 -41.40
CA LEU A 8 36.92 9.41 -40.11
C LEU A 8 35.52 8.77 -40.19
N LEU A 9 34.94 8.41 -39.03
CA LEU A 9 33.62 7.75 -38.82
C LEU A 9 33.73 6.21 -38.78
N ALA A 10 33.23 5.45 -37.80
CA ALA A 10 32.41 5.74 -36.64
C ALA A 10 32.59 4.57 -35.66
N GLY A 11 33.21 4.82 -34.50
CA GLY A 11 33.43 3.83 -33.45
C GLY A 11 32.84 4.27 -32.12
N LEU A 12 31.77 5.05 -32.16
CA LEU A 12 30.95 5.45 -31.01
C LEU A 12 29.58 4.79 -31.18
N VAL A 13 29.56 3.47 -31.05
CA VAL A 13 28.30 2.73 -30.87
C VAL A 13 27.78 3.12 -29.50
N GLY A 14 26.75 3.96 -29.51
CA GLY A 14 26.20 4.61 -28.34
C GLY A 14 25.82 3.63 -27.26
N LEU A 15 26.21 3.96 -26.02
CA LEU A 15 25.46 3.54 -24.84
C LEU A 15 24.07 4.15 -24.98
N ALA A 16 23.13 3.35 -25.51
CA ALA A 16 21.71 3.60 -25.35
C ALA A 16 21.39 3.42 -23.86
N SER A 17 21.54 4.49 -23.09
CA SER A 17 20.99 4.60 -21.75
C SER A 17 19.47 4.48 -21.89
N LEU A 18 18.94 3.26 -21.76
CA LEU A 18 17.54 3.07 -21.41
C LEU A 18 17.38 3.70 -20.04
N VAL A 19 16.95 4.96 -20.03
CA VAL A 19 16.44 5.61 -18.83
C VAL A 19 15.19 4.83 -18.48
N ALA A 20 15.34 3.83 -17.61
CA ALA A 20 14.23 3.27 -16.88
C ALA A 20 13.64 4.41 -16.06
N ALA A 21 12.65 5.10 -16.63
CA ALA A 21 11.68 5.83 -15.84
C ALA A 21 10.99 4.76 -14.99
N GLY A 22 11.57 4.47 -13.82
CA GLY A 22 10.94 3.60 -12.84
C GLY A 22 9.59 4.23 -12.52
N CYS A 23 8.52 3.50 -12.79
CA CYS A 23 7.22 3.87 -12.24
C CYS A 23 7.42 4.02 -10.72
N LYS A 24 7.00 5.15 -10.18
CA LYS A 24 7.03 5.35 -8.73
C LYS A 24 5.90 4.50 -8.17
N GLU A 25 6.23 3.47 -7.40
CA GLU A 25 5.23 2.66 -6.71
C GLU A 25 4.41 3.51 -5.73
N HIS A 26 3.13 3.21 -5.64
CA HIS A 26 2.13 3.90 -4.85
C HIS A 26 1.93 3.23 -3.48
N ILE A 27 1.35 3.97 -2.53
CA ILE A 27 0.90 3.41 -1.27
C ILE A 27 -0.11 2.29 -1.54
N GLY A 28 0.15 1.12 -0.98
CA GLY A 28 -0.64 -0.10 -1.14
C GLY A 28 -0.22 -1.04 -2.24
N ASP A 29 0.77 -0.67 -3.05
CA ASP A 29 1.34 -1.57 -4.04
C ASP A 29 2.13 -2.70 -3.35
N ALA A 30 2.21 -3.85 -4.03
CA ALA A 30 2.93 -5.02 -3.54
C ALA A 30 4.44 -4.83 -3.65
N CYS A 31 5.20 -5.40 -2.72
CA CYS A 31 6.65 -5.25 -2.69
C CYS A 31 7.32 -6.44 -2.01
N ALA A 32 8.58 -6.70 -2.38
CA ALA A 32 9.42 -7.69 -1.71
C ALA A 32 10.50 -7.02 -0.84
N ASN A 33 10.84 -5.75 -1.13
CA ASN A 33 11.80 -4.96 -0.37
C ASN A 33 11.51 -3.45 -0.54
N SER A 34 12.09 -2.61 0.33
CA SER A 34 11.81 -1.16 0.30
C SER A 34 12.30 -0.42 -0.94
N THR A 35 13.27 -0.97 -1.69
CA THR A 35 13.72 -0.33 -2.95
C THR A 35 12.73 -0.50 -4.09
N ASP A 36 11.83 -1.49 -3.99
CA ASP A 36 10.68 -1.61 -4.90
C ASP A 36 9.78 -0.38 -4.71
N CYS A 37 9.50 0.01 -3.47
CA CYS A 37 8.63 1.15 -3.17
C CYS A 37 9.25 2.52 -3.43
N SER A 38 10.54 2.68 -3.12
CA SER A 38 11.25 3.94 -3.30
C SER A 38 12.76 3.75 -3.19
N VAL A 39 13.47 3.99 -4.30
CA VAL A 39 14.94 3.97 -4.33
C VAL A 39 15.60 5.05 -3.46
N THR A 40 14.89 6.15 -3.18
CA THR A 40 15.35 7.27 -2.33
C THR A 40 14.89 7.15 -0.87
N GLY A 41 14.15 6.09 -0.51
CA GLY A 41 13.67 5.87 0.86
C GLY A 41 12.44 6.69 1.31
N GLU A 42 11.69 7.32 0.39
CA GLU A 42 10.44 8.02 0.72
C GLU A 42 9.30 7.09 1.16
N ARG A 43 9.36 5.81 0.77
CA ARG A 43 8.44 4.73 1.15
C ARG A 43 9.24 3.50 1.55
N GLN A 44 8.66 2.68 2.42
CA GLN A 44 9.19 1.39 2.80
C GLN A 44 8.21 0.26 2.45
N CYS A 45 8.74 -0.94 2.30
CA CYS A 45 7.92 -2.14 2.15
C CYS A 45 7.57 -2.69 3.53
N ASP A 46 6.28 -2.66 3.89
CA ASP A 46 5.79 -3.38 5.07
C ASP A 46 5.57 -4.85 4.73
N LEU A 47 6.50 -5.69 5.16
CA LEU A 47 6.46 -7.14 4.97
C LEU A 47 5.59 -7.88 6.00
N ALA A 48 5.05 -7.18 7.01
CA ALA A 48 4.05 -7.75 7.91
C ALA A 48 2.71 -7.92 7.20
N GLN A 49 2.47 -7.15 6.14
CA GLN A 49 1.29 -7.28 5.30
C GLN A 49 1.47 -8.40 4.25
N PRO A 50 0.42 -9.16 3.93
CA PRO A 50 0.46 -10.17 2.87
C PRO A 50 0.94 -9.58 1.55
N GLY A 51 1.91 -10.25 0.90
CA GLY A 51 2.51 -9.82 -0.37
C GLY A 51 3.32 -8.51 -0.32
N GLY A 52 3.59 -8.00 0.88
CA GLY A 52 4.22 -6.69 1.11
C GLY A 52 3.29 -5.53 0.80
N TYR A 53 3.50 -4.39 1.43
CA TYR A 53 2.70 -3.18 1.20
C TYR A 53 3.60 -1.94 1.21
N CYS A 54 3.67 -1.22 0.09
CA CYS A 54 4.37 0.05 0.06
C CYS A 54 3.65 1.09 0.92
N THR A 55 4.36 1.65 1.91
CA THR A 55 3.80 2.59 2.89
C THR A 55 4.83 3.62 3.35
N VAL A 56 4.38 4.62 4.12
CA VAL A 56 5.24 5.49 4.93
C VAL A 56 4.97 5.17 6.39
N PHE A 57 6.01 4.78 7.10
CA PHE A 57 5.97 4.57 8.54
C PHE A 57 6.08 5.90 9.29
N SER A 58 5.41 6.00 10.42
CA SER A 58 5.44 7.17 11.31
C SER A 58 4.94 8.45 10.64
N CYS A 59 3.85 8.37 9.87
CA CYS A 59 3.20 9.56 9.33
C CYS A 59 2.60 10.44 10.45
N ASP A 60 2.49 11.73 10.15
CA ASP A 60 1.72 12.69 10.92
C ASP A 60 0.42 12.98 10.18
N ALA A 61 -0.53 13.62 10.85
CA ALA A 61 -1.79 14.05 10.24
C ALA A 61 -1.55 14.85 8.95
N ASP A 62 -2.24 14.46 7.87
CA ASP A 62 -2.21 15.06 6.53
C ASP A 62 -0.84 15.00 5.81
N THR A 63 0.14 14.25 6.33
CA THR A 63 1.48 14.17 5.69
C THR A 63 1.64 13.02 4.70
N CYS A 64 0.67 12.11 4.61
CA CYS A 64 0.68 11.06 3.60
C CYS A 64 0.62 11.66 2.19
N PRO A 65 1.58 11.32 1.30
CA PRO A 65 1.62 11.85 -0.07
C PRO A 65 0.41 11.41 -0.90
N GLU A 66 -0.13 10.25 -0.56
CA GLU A 66 -1.37 9.67 -1.07
C GLU A 66 -2.00 8.79 0.02
N GLY A 67 -3.31 8.59 -0.04
CA GLY A 67 -4.05 7.88 1.00
C GLY A 67 -4.23 8.72 2.28
N ALA A 68 -4.34 8.04 3.41
CA ALA A 68 -4.59 8.66 4.72
C ALA A 68 -3.62 8.15 5.79
N CYS A 69 -3.31 8.98 6.79
CA CYS A 69 -2.51 8.57 7.93
C CYS A 69 -3.38 7.83 8.96
N VAL A 70 -3.09 6.55 9.18
CA VAL A 70 -3.84 5.68 10.08
C VAL A 70 -3.01 5.38 11.31
N GLU A 71 -3.57 5.66 12.47
CA GLU A 71 -3.00 5.30 13.78
C GLU A 71 -3.58 3.96 14.23
N TRP A 72 -2.69 3.03 14.56
CA TRP A 72 -3.01 1.67 15.02
C TRP A 72 -2.63 1.51 16.48
N ARG A 73 -3.40 0.71 17.24
CA ARG A 73 -3.15 0.37 18.65
C ARG A 73 -2.99 1.61 19.54
N PHE A 74 -3.84 2.61 19.32
CA PHE A 74 -3.80 3.91 20.00
C PHE A 74 -4.21 3.86 21.49
N ILE A 75 -4.62 2.69 22.00
CA ILE A 75 -4.92 2.45 23.42
C ILE A 75 -4.04 1.28 23.94
N PRO A 76 -3.13 1.52 24.90
CA PRO A 76 -2.67 2.82 25.38
C PRO A 76 -1.84 3.55 24.32
N SER A 77 -1.83 4.89 24.33
CA SER A 77 -1.16 5.70 23.28
C SER A 77 0.32 5.41 23.04
N ARG A 78 1.04 4.88 24.03
CA ARG A 78 2.46 4.50 23.90
C ARG A 78 2.73 3.33 22.95
N THR A 79 1.69 2.58 22.55
CA THR A 79 1.80 1.49 21.56
C THR A 79 1.31 1.91 20.18
N ALA A 80 0.95 3.19 20.03
CA ALA A 80 0.45 3.72 18.79
C ALA A 80 1.54 3.70 17.72
N GLU A 81 1.18 3.25 16.53
CA GLU A 81 2.02 3.35 15.32
C GLU A 81 1.19 3.96 14.21
N THR A 82 1.80 4.82 13.40
CA THR A 82 1.13 5.47 12.28
C THR A 82 1.69 4.99 10.95
N TRP A 83 0.78 4.75 10.02
CA TRP A 83 1.09 4.20 8.70
C TRP A 83 0.23 4.87 7.64
N CYS A 84 0.82 5.23 6.51
CA CYS A 84 0.04 5.68 5.36
C CYS A 84 -0.66 4.48 4.72
N MET A 85 -1.99 4.55 4.66
CA MET A 85 -2.82 3.52 4.07
C MET A 85 -3.53 4.06 2.84
N LYS A 86 -3.58 3.26 1.78
CA LYS A 86 -4.32 3.56 0.56
C LYS A 86 -5.80 3.70 0.89
N THR A 87 -6.40 4.82 0.51
CA THR A 87 -7.84 5.04 0.65
C THR A 87 -8.62 4.37 -0.48
N CYS A 88 -9.86 3.97 -0.22
CA CYS A 88 -10.70 3.27 -1.19
C CYS A 88 -12.19 3.65 -1.07
N SER A 89 -12.91 3.47 -2.16
CA SER A 89 -14.37 3.58 -2.25
C SER A 89 -15.06 2.21 -2.44
N ASN A 90 -14.31 1.18 -2.84
CA ASN A 90 -14.79 -0.19 -2.95
C ASN A 90 -13.60 -1.16 -2.92
N ALA A 91 -13.86 -2.46 -2.73
CA ALA A 91 -12.81 -3.50 -2.71
C ALA A 91 -11.90 -3.50 -3.97
N GLY A 92 -12.43 -3.15 -5.15
CA GLY A 92 -11.67 -3.08 -6.40
C GLY A 92 -10.55 -2.03 -6.39
N ASP A 93 -10.71 -0.94 -5.64
CA ASP A 93 -9.70 0.13 -5.58
C ASP A 93 -8.40 -0.33 -4.90
N CYS A 94 -8.49 -1.38 -4.08
CA CYS A 94 -7.32 -1.98 -3.45
C CYS A 94 -6.44 -2.72 -4.48
N GLY A 95 -6.99 -3.13 -5.62
CA GLY A 95 -6.25 -3.78 -6.70
C GLY A 95 -5.65 -5.14 -6.31
N ARG A 96 -6.01 -5.67 -5.13
CA ARG A 96 -5.43 -6.86 -4.50
C ARG A 96 -6.54 -7.62 -3.80
N ILE A 97 -6.61 -8.92 -4.07
CA ILE A 97 -7.74 -9.76 -3.67
C ILE A 97 -7.73 -10.07 -2.18
N GLU A 98 -6.55 -10.05 -1.58
CA GLU A 98 -6.33 -10.28 -0.15
C GLU A 98 -6.54 -9.03 0.71
N TYR A 99 -6.92 -7.89 0.10
CA TYR A 99 -7.19 -6.63 0.78
C TYR A 99 -8.67 -6.26 0.68
N SER A 100 -9.22 -5.82 1.80
CA SER A 100 -10.59 -5.33 1.93
C SER A 100 -10.62 -3.81 2.05
N CYS A 101 -11.69 -3.20 1.54
CA CYS A 101 -11.96 -1.78 1.67
C CYS A 101 -12.89 -1.51 2.87
N VAL A 102 -12.32 -1.12 4.03
CA VAL A 102 -13.06 -0.98 5.30
C VAL A 102 -12.82 0.36 5.97
N LEU A 103 -13.73 0.74 6.87
CA LEU A 103 -13.42 1.82 7.81
C LEU A 103 -12.42 1.29 8.85
N PRO A 104 -11.39 2.05 9.23
CA PRO A 104 -10.46 1.63 10.28
C PRO A 104 -11.15 1.30 11.61
N ASN A 105 -12.26 1.98 11.90
CA ASN A 105 -13.07 1.79 13.10
C ASN A 105 -13.84 0.47 13.14
N ASP A 106 -13.89 -0.28 12.03
CA ASP A 106 -14.54 -1.58 11.93
C ASP A 106 -13.53 -2.73 12.09
N ILE A 107 -12.28 -2.43 12.44
CA ILE A 107 -11.21 -3.42 12.58
C ILE A 107 -10.98 -3.73 14.06
N THR A 108 -11.13 -5.00 14.42
CA THR A 108 -10.88 -5.50 15.77
C THR A 108 -9.37 -5.55 16.07
N THR A 109 -9.01 -5.70 17.34
CA THR A 109 -7.62 -5.92 17.74
C THR A 109 -6.99 -7.20 17.18
N THR A 110 -7.81 -8.18 16.78
CA THR A 110 -7.41 -9.43 16.11
C THR A 110 -7.32 -9.29 14.59
N GLY A 111 -7.57 -8.09 14.03
CA GLY A 111 -7.54 -7.84 12.59
C GLY A 111 -8.78 -8.36 11.85
N GLU A 112 -9.87 -8.65 12.56
CA GLU A 112 -11.14 -9.06 11.97
C GLU A 112 -12.01 -7.84 11.67
N PHE A 113 -12.97 -8.00 10.76
CA PHE A 113 -13.95 -6.97 10.43
C PHE A 113 -15.23 -7.15 11.26
N ASP A 114 -15.64 -6.09 11.94
CA ASP A 114 -16.92 -5.97 12.63
C ASP A 114 -17.50 -4.54 12.45
N PRO A 115 -18.58 -4.37 11.67
CA PRO A 115 -19.19 -3.05 11.45
C PRO A 115 -19.93 -2.50 12.69
N ASN A 116 -20.09 -3.29 13.75
CA ASN A 116 -20.73 -2.89 15.01
C ASN A 116 -19.72 -2.78 16.16
N LEU A 117 -18.43 -2.66 15.85
CA LEU A 117 -17.36 -2.65 16.84
C LEU A 117 -17.52 -1.50 17.86
N PRO A 118 -17.58 -1.80 19.17
CA PRO A 118 -17.61 -0.79 20.23
C PRO A 118 -16.39 0.14 20.18
N ALA A 119 -16.57 1.40 20.56
CA ALA A 119 -15.54 2.43 20.42
C ALA A 119 -14.24 2.12 21.21
N ASP A 120 -14.35 1.41 22.33
CA ASP A 120 -13.25 1.00 23.20
C ASP A 120 -12.51 -0.25 22.70
N GLU A 121 -13.04 -0.95 21.70
CA GLU A 121 -12.40 -2.12 21.07
C GLU A 121 -11.70 -1.80 19.74
N ARG A 122 -11.88 -0.58 19.22
CA ARG A 122 -11.31 -0.13 17.94
C ARG A 122 -9.80 -0.09 18.01
N VAL A 123 -9.14 -0.75 17.05
CA VAL A 123 -7.68 -0.77 16.99
C VAL A 123 -7.11 0.32 16.09
N ALA A 124 -7.88 0.85 15.14
CA ALA A 124 -7.37 1.77 14.13
C ALA A 124 -8.28 2.99 13.94
N ARG A 125 -7.69 4.14 13.61
CA ARG A 125 -8.39 5.37 13.23
C ARG A 125 -7.56 6.20 12.25
N ILE A 126 -8.21 6.93 11.36
CA ILE A 126 -7.53 7.97 10.57
C ILE A 126 -7.32 9.20 11.46
N ILE A 127 -6.13 9.79 11.39
CA ILE A 127 -5.76 10.99 12.17
C ILE A 127 -5.59 12.25 11.31
N ASP A 128 -5.81 12.14 10.00
CA ASP A 128 -5.85 13.28 9.08
C ASP A 128 -6.93 14.29 9.49
N LEU A 129 -6.64 15.59 9.33
CA LEU A 129 -7.56 16.67 9.67
C LEU A 129 -8.43 17.06 8.48
N ASP A 130 -8.00 16.75 7.26
CA ASP A 130 -8.83 16.91 6.07
C ASP A 130 -10.08 16.02 6.16
N SER A 131 -11.27 16.62 6.15
CA SER A 131 -12.53 15.90 6.32
C SER A 131 -12.78 14.82 5.26
N SER A 132 -12.25 15.00 4.04
CA SER A 132 -12.42 13.99 2.99
C SER A 132 -11.57 12.74 3.26
N ARG A 133 -10.40 12.91 3.87
CA ARG A 133 -9.53 11.81 4.30
C ARG A 133 -9.98 11.19 5.61
N ALA A 134 -10.39 12.00 6.59
CA ALA A 134 -10.80 11.55 7.92
C ALA A 134 -11.95 10.53 7.91
N GLU A 135 -12.85 10.62 6.93
CA GLU A 135 -14.00 9.73 6.77
C GLU A 135 -13.78 8.62 5.73
N SER A 136 -12.56 8.48 5.21
CA SER A 136 -12.24 7.50 4.16
C SER A 136 -12.19 6.06 4.69
N ARG A 137 -12.44 5.11 3.79
CA ARG A 137 -12.08 3.70 3.97
C ARG A 137 -10.64 3.47 3.53
N ILE A 138 -10.02 2.42 4.05
CA ILE A 138 -8.65 2.02 3.75
C ILE A 138 -8.58 0.60 3.21
N CYS A 139 -7.57 0.34 2.39
CA CYS A 139 -7.22 -1.00 1.95
C CYS A 139 -6.35 -1.70 3.00
N VAL A 140 -6.87 -2.77 3.60
CA VAL A 140 -6.19 -3.55 4.64
C VAL A 140 -6.37 -5.05 4.40
N ALA A 141 -5.36 -5.85 4.73
CA ALA A 141 -5.53 -7.29 4.82
C ALA A 141 -6.16 -7.65 6.18
N LEU A 142 -7.34 -8.26 6.14
CA LEU A 142 -8.01 -8.76 7.33
C LEU A 142 -7.49 -10.16 7.69
N THR A 143 -7.65 -10.56 8.95
CA THR A 143 -7.30 -11.90 9.42
C THR A 143 -8.06 -12.97 8.62
N PRO A 144 -7.39 -14.08 8.22
CA PRO A 144 -8.05 -15.15 7.49
C PRO A 144 -9.30 -15.68 8.21
N GLY A 145 -10.41 -15.79 7.48
CA GLY A 145 -11.70 -16.23 8.04
C GLY A 145 -12.57 -15.10 8.59
N SER A 146 -12.08 -13.86 8.63
CA SER A 146 -12.91 -12.68 8.92
C SER A 146 -14.06 -12.52 7.91
N ALA A 147 -15.19 -11.99 8.39
CA ALA A 147 -16.29 -11.59 7.51
C ALA A 147 -15.80 -10.57 6.48
N GLN A 148 -16.24 -10.69 5.23
CA GLN A 148 -15.84 -9.76 4.17
C GLN A 148 -16.88 -8.62 4.05
N PRO A 149 -16.44 -7.35 4.00
CA PRO A 149 -17.35 -6.18 4.00
C PRO A 149 -18.17 -6.09 2.71
N ASP A 150 -17.52 -6.39 1.58
CA ASP A 150 -18.11 -6.44 0.26
C ASP A 150 -18.13 -7.92 -0.15
N ALA A 151 -19.17 -8.65 0.22
CA ALA A 151 -19.41 -10.01 -0.27
C ALA A 151 -19.78 -10.00 -1.77
N LEU A 152 -18.85 -9.56 -2.63
CA LEU A 152 -18.85 -9.85 -4.05
C LEU A 152 -17.80 -10.93 -4.31
N THR A 153 -18.26 -12.17 -4.17
CA THR A 153 -17.85 -13.32 -4.98
C THR A 153 -16.37 -13.70 -4.94
N GLN A 154 -15.99 -14.48 -3.92
CA GLN A 154 -15.15 -15.64 -4.19
C GLN A 154 -15.88 -16.90 -3.71
N PRO A 155 -16.01 -17.95 -4.55
CA PRO A 155 -16.53 -19.21 -4.09
C PRO A 155 -15.58 -19.74 -3.02
N ALA A 156 -16.15 -20.11 -1.87
CA ALA A 156 -15.49 -20.98 -0.92
C ALA A 156 -15.04 -22.24 -1.68
N GLY A 157 -13.73 -22.45 -1.80
CA GLY A 157 -13.22 -23.58 -2.58
C GLY A 157 -11.74 -23.53 -2.91
N PHE A 158 -10.88 -23.29 -1.92
CA PHE A 158 -9.54 -23.88 -1.96
C PHE A 158 -9.54 -25.11 -1.05
N ASP A 159 -10.15 -26.20 -1.55
CA ASP A 159 -9.85 -27.54 -1.03
C ASP A 159 -8.45 -27.91 -1.54
N GLY A 160 -7.45 -27.57 -0.75
CA GLY A 160 -6.15 -28.22 -0.81
C GLY A 160 -6.30 -29.66 -0.30
N GLY A 161 -6.43 -30.61 -1.23
CA GLY A 161 -6.50 -32.04 -0.92
C GLY A 161 -5.73 -32.87 -1.94
N LEU A 162 -4.50 -33.21 -1.54
CA LEU A 162 -3.60 -34.32 -1.96
C LEU A 162 -3.30 -34.51 -3.45
#